data_AF-A0A0W8DEC2-F1
#
_entry.id   AF-A0A0W8DEC2-F1
#
_cell.length_a   1.000
_cell.length_b   1.000
_cell.length_c   1.000
_cell.angle_alpha   90.00
_cell.angle_beta   90.00
_cell.angle_gamma   90.00
#
_symmetry.space_group_name_H-M   'P 1'
#
loop_
_entity.id
_entity.type
_entity.pdbx_description
1 polymer ?
#
loop_
_entity_poly.entity_id
_entity_poly.type
_entity_poly.pdbx_seq_one_letter_code
_entity_poly.pdbx_strand_id
1 'polypeptide(L)'
;MGCLDCLAKCVSALLLITINVFLALGAGLVLYVAVFVRHTGWVEVIQAYWSPINGLATTLICVAGVVMAMAALGTVATLCRWRAGLCYYMVFVILVLLLFALVGVCSFLLWDMFSGWEDEAYPASSSESDIKGDFDQVYCYAQGVYICNEGSASDALTMFAPDLNSTITDLFKNVTGGVNTLCDDYLNDYKELADVCDGCDKAREFNYFSSVLEWSRNECEPDAKTLAWCGNWFLDGNAANTTGTTDPYTHCRGAFLDLVSNYSLYLAIGSVIVVIGSVAVIIMSCYLRRRDMYMYDVYEAY
;
A
#
# COMPACT_ATOMS: atom_id res chain seq x y z
N MET A 1 -42.29 -6.19 35.46
CA MET A 1 -40.86 -6.51 35.28
C MET A 1 -40.53 -7.17 33.93
N GLY A 2 -41.40 -8.02 33.34
CA GLY A 2 -41.08 -8.77 32.10
C GLY A 2 -40.82 -7.99 30.80
N CYS A 3 -41.57 -6.91 30.48
CA CYS A 3 -41.35 -6.16 29.22
C CYS A 3 -40.05 -5.34 29.21
N LEU A 4 -39.68 -4.74 30.34
CA LEU A 4 -38.46 -3.92 30.47
C LEU A 4 -37.19 -4.77 30.35
N ASP A 5 -37.19 -5.99 30.90
CA ASP A 5 -36.05 -6.91 30.76
C ASP A 5 -35.95 -7.51 29.36
N CYS A 6 -37.09 -7.78 28.70
CA CYS A 6 -37.08 -8.21 27.29
C CYS A 6 -36.53 -7.12 26.37
N LEU A 7 -36.97 -5.87 26.58
CA LEU A 7 -36.54 -4.72 25.80
C LEU A 7 -35.06 -4.39 26.05
N ALA A 8 -34.59 -4.45 27.29
CA ALA A 8 -33.18 -4.28 27.62
C ALA A 8 -32.28 -5.36 26.97
N LYS A 9 -32.74 -6.62 26.93
CA LYS A 9 -32.02 -7.72 26.26
C LYS A 9 -31.95 -7.50 24.75
N CYS A 10 -33.06 -7.13 24.11
CA CYS A 10 -33.09 -6.83 22.68
C CYS A 10 -32.19 -5.64 22.31
N VAL A 11 -32.21 -4.56 23.11
CA VAL A 11 -31.35 -3.40 22.90
C VAL A 11 -29.88 -3.76 23.03
N SER A 12 -29.50 -4.54 24.05
CA SER A 12 -28.10 -4.96 24.23
C SER A 12 -27.59 -5.86 23.09
N ALA A 13 -28.44 -6.75 22.57
CA ALA A 13 -28.10 -7.59 21.43
C ALA A 13 -27.95 -6.78 20.14
N LEU A 14 -28.87 -5.84 19.87
CA LEU A 14 -28.77 -4.94 18.71
C LEU A 14 -27.51 -4.07 18.77
N LEU A 15 -27.17 -3.52 19.94
CA LEU A 15 -25.95 -2.73 20.11
C LEU A 15 -24.69 -3.55 19.81
N LEU A 16 -24.60 -4.79 20.30
CA LEU A 16 -23.46 -5.67 20.02
C LEU A 16 -23.36 -6.02 18.53
N ILE A 17 -24.48 -6.29 17.86
CA ILE A 17 -24.50 -6.52 16.42
C ILE A 17 -23.99 -5.28 15.67
N THR A 18 -24.49 -4.10 16.01
CA THR A 18 -24.04 -2.84 15.41
C THR A 18 -22.54 -2.61 15.61
N ILE A 19 -22.02 -2.86 16.82
CA ILE A 19 -20.58 -2.72 17.10
C ILE A 19 -19.76 -3.70 16.26
N ASN A 20 -20.20 -4.94 16.11
CA ASN A 20 -19.52 -5.92 15.28
C ASN A 20 -19.53 -5.54 13.79
N VAL A 21 -20.60 -4.91 13.30
CA VAL A 21 -20.63 -4.36 11.94
C VAL A 21 -19.58 -3.27 11.77
N PHE A 22 -19.44 -2.34 12.73
CA PHE A 22 -18.39 -1.32 12.68
C PHE A 22 -16.99 -1.93 12.75
N LEU A 23 -16.77 -2.95 13.59
CA LEU A 23 -15.50 -3.69 13.63
C LEU A 23 -15.18 -4.34 12.28
N ALA A 24 -16.17 -4.94 11.62
CA ALA A 24 -15.98 -5.53 10.29
C ALA A 24 -15.67 -4.45 9.24
N LEU A 25 -16.31 -3.28 9.28
CA LEU A 25 -16.03 -2.17 8.38
C LEU A 25 -14.61 -1.61 8.59
N GLY A 26 -14.20 -1.40 9.84
CA GLY A 26 -12.84 -0.94 10.15
C GLY A 26 -11.77 -1.94 9.70
N ALA A 27 -11.99 -3.23 9.95
CA ALA A 27 -11.12 -4.30 9.46
C ALA A 27 -11.12 -4.41 7.93
N GLY A 28 -12.27 -4.17 7.29
CA GLY A 28 -12.39 -4.12 5.82
C GLY A 28 -11.58 -2.98 5.22
N LEU A 29 -11.56 -1.80 5.85
CA LEU A 29 -10.74 -0.68 5.41
C LEU A 29 -9.24 -0.99 5.55
N VAL A 30 -8.82 -1.59 6.67
CA VAL A 30 -7.43 -2.03 6.86
C VAL A 30 -7.03 -3.12 5.86
N LEU A 31 -7.93 -4.06 5.59
CA LEU A 31 -7.71 -5.09 4.58
C LEU A 31 -7.57 -4.48 3.19
N TYR A 32 -8.41 -3.50 2.84
CA TYR A 32 -8.32 -2.79 1.56
C TYR A 32 -6.94 -2.16 1.37
N VAL A 33 -6.43 -1.42 2.36
CA VAL A 33 -5.09 -0.82 2.30
C VAL A 33 -4.01 -1.91 2.18
N ALA A 34 -4.08 -2.97 2.99
CA ALA A 34 -3.07 -4.02 2.99
C ALA A 34 -3.03 -4.83 1.67
N VAL A 35 -4.21 -5.10 1.10
CA VAL A 35 -4.37 -5.76 -0.21
C VAL A 35 -3.92 -4.82 -1.32
N PHE A 36 -4.26 -3.53 -1.25
CA PHE A 36 -3.78 -2.53 -2.20
C PHE A 36 -2.26 -2.53 -2.25
N VAL A 37 -1.56 -2.28 -1.14
CA VAL A 37 -0.09 -2.21 -1.08
C VAL A 37 0.57 -3.49 -1.63
N ARG A 38 -0.08 -4.65 -1.43
CA ARG A 38 0.38 -5.93 -1.98
C ARG A 38 0.12 -6.08 -3.48
N HIS A 39 -1.08 -5.75 -3.96
CA HIS A 39 -1.45 -5.90 -5.38
C HIS A 39 -0.86 -4.83 -6.27
N THR A 40 -0.64 -3.62 -5.75
CA THR A 40 0.14 -2.58 -6.41
C THR A 40 1.65 -2.84 -6.31
N GLY A 41 2.05 -4.00 -5.78
CA GLY A 41 3.41 -4.57 -5.77
C GLY A 41 4.50 -3.68 -5.18
N TRP A 42 4.11 -2.60 -4.48
CA TRP A 42 4.98 -1.88 -3.57
C TRP A 42 5.61 -2.81 -2.54
N VAL A 43 4.95 -3.92 -2.16
CA VAL A 43 5.57 -4.95 -1.31
C VAL A 43 6.77 -5.62 -1.98
N GLU A 44 6.69 -6.01 -3.24
CA GLU A 44 7.78 -6.71 -3.95
C GLU A 44 8.96 -5.77 -4.19
N VAL A 45 8.62 -4.52 -4.49
CA VAL A 45 9.53 -3.39 -4.61
C VAL A 45 10.30 -3.12 -3.33
N ILE A 46 9.57 -2.90 -2.24
CA ILE A 46 10.17 -2.58 -0.94
C ILE A 46 10.89 -3.82 -0.41
N GLN A 47 10.47 -5.05 -0.77
CA GLN A 47 11.12 -6.28 -0.31
C GLN A 47 12.56 -6.41 -0.81
N ALA A 48 12.87 -5.87 -1.99
CA ALA A 48 14.23 -5.85 -2.53
C ALA A 48 15.21 -5.07 -1.65
N TYR A 49 14.71 -4.06 -0.92
CA TYR A 49 15.51 -3.18 -0.05
C TYR A 49 15.29 -3.43 1.44
N TRP A 50 14.08 -3.85 1.81
CA TRP A 50 13.62 -4.10 3.16
C TRP A 50 12.82 -5.41 3.22
N SER A 51 13.56 -6.49 3.45
CA SER A 51 13.04 -7.86 3.50
C SER A 51 11.81 -8.10 4.41
N PRO A 52 11.57 -7.38 5.52
CA PRO A 52 10.40 -7.61 6.38
C PRO A 52 9.06 -7.17 5.81
N ILE A 53 9.01 -6.32 4.77
CA ILE A 53 7.74 -5.71 4.30
C ILE A 53 6.70 -6.75 3.88
N ASN A 54 7.13 -7.83 3.24
CA ASN A 54 6.22 -8.89 2.79
C ASN A 54 5.59 -9.62 3.97
N GLY A 55 6.39 -9.86 5.03
CA GLY A 55 5.89 -10.39 6.29
C GLY A 55 4.86 -9.46 6.94
N LEU A 56 5.11 -8.14 6.93
CA LEU A 56 4.21 -7.16 7.53
C LEU A 56 2.90 -6.99 6.76
N ALA A 57 2.95 -6.87 5.42
CA ALA A 57 1.76 -6.78 4.59
C ALA A 57 0.91 -8.05 4.69
N THR A 58 1.54 -9.23 4.66
CA THR A 58 0.84 -10.52 4.86
C THR A 58 0.22 -10.60 6.25
N THR A 59 0.96 -10.19 7.28
CA THR A 59 0.45 -10.19 8.67
C THR A 59 -0.75 -9.27 8.81
N LEU A 60 -0.72 -8.07 8.21
CA LEU A 60 -1.82 -7.12 8.26
C LEU A 60 -3.08 -7.67 7.57
N ILE A 61 -2.92 -8.31 6.41
CA ILE A 61 -4.01 -9.00 5.71
C ILE A 61 -4.61 -10.11 6.59
N CYS A 62 -3.77 -10.96 7.18
CA CYS A 62 -4.22 -12.05 8.04
C CYS A 62 -4.96 -11.52 9.28
N VAL A 63 -4.40 -10.51 9.96
CA VAL A 63 -5.00 -9.92 11.16
C VAL A 63 -6.35 -9.28 10.83
N ALA A 64 -6.45 -8.51 9.74
CA ALA A 64 -7.71 -7.92 9.30
C ALA A 64 -8.77 -8.98 8.97
N GLY A 65 -8.36 -10.06 8.29
CA GLY A 65 -9.22 -11.22 8.02
C GLY A 65 -9.74 -11.89 9.29
N VAL A 66 -8.88 -12.08 10.28
CA VAL A 66 -9.27 -12.65 11.58
C VAL A 66 -10.24 -11.72 12.31
N VAL A 67 -10.01 -10.39 12.31
CA VAL A 67 -10.94 -9.44 12.95
C VAL A 67 -12.33 -9.49 12.30
N MET A 68 -12.41 -9.59 10.97
CA MET A 68 -13.70 -9.76 10.29
C MET A 68 -14.39 -11.08 10.64
N ALA A 69 -13.66 -12.20 10.66
CA ALA A 69 -14.21 -13.50 11.08
C ALA A 69 -14.71 -13.45 12.52
N MET A 70 -13.99 -12.74 13.39
CA MET A 70 -14.35 -12.57 14.80
C MET A 70 -15.55 -11.65 14.98
N ALA A 71 -15.71 -10.60 14.17
CA ALA A 71 -16.93 -9.80 14.15
C ALA A 71 -18.16 -10.63 13.75
N ALA A 72 -18.01 -11.55 12.79
CA ALA A 72 -19.06 -12.50 12.44
C ALA A 72 -19.36 -13.47 13.60
N LEU A 73 -18.32 -14.04 14.21
CA LEU A 73 -18.47 -14.92 15.38
C LEU A 73 -19.11 -14.20 16.58
N GLY A 74 -18.78 -12.94 16.84
CA GLY A 74 -19.40 -12.11 17.87
C GLY A 74 -20.89 -11.89 17.62
N THR A 75 -21.27 -11.72 16.35
CA THR A 75 -22.67 -11.60 15.92
C THR A 75 -23.43 -12.91 16.16
N VAL A 76 -22.85 -14.05 15.74
CA VAL A 76 -23.43 -15.38 15.97
C VAL A 76 -23.52 -15.70 17.46
N ALA A 77 -22.48 -15.43 18.25
CA ALA A 77 -22.47 -15.67 19.69
C ALA A 77 -23.55 -14.86 20.42
N THR A 78 -23.81 -13.63 19.95
CA THR A 78 -24.89 -12.78 20.48
C THR A 78 -26.27 -13.36 20.16
N LEU A 79 -26.49 -13.82 18.93
CA LEU A 79 -27.76 -14.41 18.51
C LEU A 79 -28.02 -15.78 19.19
N CYS A 80 -27.01 -16.63 19.26
CA CYS A 80 -27.09 -17.97 19.84
C CYS A 80 -26.91 -18.00 21.37
N ARG A 81 -26.68 -16.85 22.02
CA ARG A 81 -26.44 -16.71 23.47
C ARG A 81 -25.31 -17.61 23.99
N TRP A 82 -24.22 -17.72 23.23
CA TRP A 82 -23.11 -18.62 23.55
C TRP A 82 -22.14 -18.02 24.60
N ARG A 83 -22.38 -18.34 25.88
CA ARG A 83 -21.64 -17.76 27.02
C ARG A 83 -20.12 -17.99 27.00
N ALA A 84 -19.66 -19.19 26.66
CA ALA A 84 -18.21 -19.47 26.58
C ALA A 84 -17.55 -18.72 25.41
N GLY A 85 -18.24 -18.61 24.28
CA GLY A 85 -17.77 -17.86 23.11
C GLY A 85 -17.51 -16.39 23.41
N LEU A 86 -18.39 -15.74 24.19
CA LEU A 86 -18.23 -14.35 24.64
C LEU A 86 -16.97 -14.13 25.51
N CYS A 87 -16.55 -15.13 26.30
CA CYS A 87 -15.36 -14.99 27.14
C CYS A 87 -14.06 -15.08 26.32
N TYR A 88 -13.98 -16.01 25.37
CA TYR A 88 -12.85 -16.08 24.44
C TYR A 88 -12.79 -14.86 23.51
N TYR A 89 -13.95 -14.40 23.06
CA TYR A 89 -14.09 -13.18 22.26
C TYR A 89 -13.47 -11.96 22.96
N MET A 90 -13.71 -11.80 24.26
CA MET A 90 -13.17 -10.68 25.05
C MET A 90 -11.64 -10.64 25.12
N VAL A 91 -10.99 -11.79 25.36
CA VAL A 91 -9.51 -11.86 25.40
C VAL A 91 -8.92 -11.47 24.05
N PHE A 92 -9.53 -11.96 22.98
CA PHE A 92 -9.11 -11.63 21.62
C PHE A 92 -9.29 -10.15 21.28
N VAL A 93 -10.45 -9.57 21.63
CA VAL A 93 -10.74 -8.14 21.37
C VAL A 93 -9.75 -7.22 22.09
N ILE A 94 -9.23 -7.61 23.26
CA ILE A 94 -8.18 -6.85 23.95
C ILE A 94 -6.87 -6.86 23.12
N LEU A 95 -6.47 -8.01 22.58
CA LEU A 95 -5.27 -8.10 21.74
C LEU A 95 -5.41 -7.27 20.46
N VAL A 96 -6.59 -7.32 19.83
CA VAL A 96 -6.92 -6.50 18.66
C VAL A 96 -6.85 -5.01 19.01
N LEU A 97 -7.42 -4.60 20.15
CA LEU A 97 -7.36 -3.21 20.60
C LEU A 97 -5.91 -2.72 20.73
N LEU A 98 -5.03 -3.49 21.37
CA LEU A 98 -3.63 -3.09 21.56
C LEU A 98 -2.89 -2.99 20.23
N LEU A 99 -3.09 -3.97 19.33
CA LEU A 99 -2.45 -3.98 18.02
C LEU A 99 -2.92 -2.80 17.16
N PHE A 100 -4.23 -2.58 17.05
CA PHE A 100 -4.77 -1.50 16.23
C PHE A 100 -4.57 -0.11 16.84
N ALA A 101 -4.40 -0.01 18.16
CA ALA A 101 -3.93 1.24 18.77
C ALA A 101 -2.51 1.59 18.30
N LEU A 102 -1.60 0.61 18.27
CA LEU A 102 -0.23 0.82 17.75
C LEU A 102 -0.26 1.18 16.26
N VAL A 103 -0.97 0.39 15.43
CA VAL A 103 -1.10 0.65 13.99
C VAL A 103 -1.69 2.04 13.74
N GLY A 104 -2.73 2.42 14.50
CA GLY A 104 -3.34 3.75 14.40
C GLY A 104 -2.36 4.88 14.69
N VAL A 105 -1.60 4.79 15.79
CA VAL A 105 -0.58 5.80 16.13
C VAL A 105 0.48 5.91 15.04
N CYS A 106 1.04 4.78 14.59
CA CYS A 106 2.02 4.79 13.50
C CYS A 106 1.45 5.39 12.21
N SER A 107 0.20 5.06 11.86
CA SER A 107 -0.46 5.58 10.66
C SER A 107 -0.71 7.08 10.73
N PHE A 108 -1.11 7.61 11.89
CA PHE A 108 -1.25 9.06 12.08
C PHE A 108 0.07 9.80 12.00
N LEU A 109 1.15 9.24 12.57
CA LEU A 109 2.48 9.84 12.47
C LEU A 109 2.98 9.87 11.03
N LEU A 110 2.74 8.81 10.26
CA LEU A 110 3.07 8.77 8.83
C LEU A 110 2.25 9.79 8.05
N TRP A 111 0.93 9.82 8.27
CA TRP A 111 0.05 10.79 7.63
C TRP A 111 0.47 12.24 7.90
N ASP A 112 0.71 12.60 9.17
CA ASP A 112 1.19 13.93 9.58
C ASP A 112 2.53 14.28 8.90
N MET A 113 3.47 13.33 8.85
CA MET A 113 4.75 13.52 8.19
C MET A 113 4.60 13.80 6.69
N PHE A 114 3.89 12.95 5.95
CA PHE A 114 3.79 13.07 4.49
C PHE A 114 2.88 14.23 4.04
N SER A 115 1.75 14.44 4.74
CA SER A 115 0.89 15.61 4.47
C SER A 115 1.61 16.93 4.76
N GLY A 116 2.45 16.98 5.81
CA GLY A 116 3.27 18.14 6.12
C GLY A 116 4.28 18.46 5.01
N TRP A 117 4.75 17.46 4.27
CA TRP A 117 5.71 17.67 3.18
C TRP A 117 5.08 18.23 1.90
N GLU A 118 3.76 18.08 1.69
CA GLU A 118 3.09 18.52 0.46
C GLU A 118 3.30 20.01 0.17
N ASP A 119 3.21 20.84 1.21
CA ASP A 119 3.35 22.30 1.13
C ASP A 119 4.80 22.81 1.30
N GLU A 120 5.74 21.91 1.64
CA GLU A 120 7.13 22.27 1.89
C GLU A 120 7.99 22.16 0.63
N ALA A 121 8.99 23.04 0.53
CA ALA A 121 9.98 22.96 -0.54
C ALA A 121 10.88 21.74 -0.33
N TYR A 122 11.09 20.97 -1.40
CA TYR A 122 11.98 19.82 -1.34
C TYR A 122 13.45 20.24 -1.05
N PRO A 123 14.18 19.51 -0.18
CA PRO A 123 13.66 18.48 0.72
C PRO A 123 13.06 19.09 1.99
N ALA A 124 11.87 18.62 2.37
CA ALA A 124 11.19 18.92 3.63
C ALA A 124 11.94 18.32 4.83
N SER A 125 12.62 17.18 4.65
CA SER A 125 13.47 16.58 5.67
C SER A 125 14.61 15.74 5.08
N SER A 126 15.60 15.38 5.89
CA SER A 126 16.66 14.44 5.48
C SER A 126 16.09 13.08 5.07
N SER A 127 15.01 12.63 5.72
CA SER A 127 14.33 11.37 5.40
C SER A 127 13.65 11.43 4.03
N GLU A 128 13.19 12.60 3.58
CA GLU A 128 12.62 12.75 2.24
C GLU A 128 13.69 12.54 1.15
N SER A 129 14.94 12.93 1.42
CA SER A 129 16.06 12.67 0.49
C SER A 129 16.39 11.18 0.37
N ASP A 130 16.27 10.42 1.46
CA ASP A 130 16.46 8.96 1.43
C ASP A 130 15.31 8.28 0.64
N ILE A 131 14.06 8.69 0.91
CA ILE A 131 12.87 8.18 0.21
C ILE A 131 12.94 8.47 -1.29
N LYS A 132 13.45 9.64 -1.67
CA LYS A 132 13.68 10.00 -3.06
C LYS A 132 14.61 8.98 -3.75
N GLY A 133 15.73 8.63 -3.14
CA GLY A 133 16.69 7.70 -3.74
C GLY A 133 16.08 6.33 -4.00
N ASP A 134 15.35 5.79 -3.02
CA ASP A 134 14.64 4.52 -3.15
C ASP A 134 13.53 4.60 -4.22
N PHE A 135 12.76 5.68 -4.22
CA PHE A 135 11.69 5.90 -5.20
C PHE A 135 12.23 5.97 -6.63
N ASP A 136 13.26 6.80 -6.87
CA ASP A 136 13.86 6.99 -8.19
C ASP A 136 14.34 5.66 -8.78
N GLN A 137 15.05 4.88 -7.98
CA GLN A 137 15.58 3.58 -8.38
C GLN A 137 14.46 2.63 -8.79
N VAL A 138 13.45 2.50 -7.95
CA VAL A 138 12.28 1.66 -8.18
C VAL A 138 11.50 2.09 -9.42
N TYR A 139 11.27 3.39 -9.56
CA TYR A 139 10.55 3.96 -10.70
C TYR A 139 11.28 3.63 -12.00
N CYS A 140 12.60 3.83 -12.05
CA CYS A 140 13.39 3.53 -13.22
C CYS A 140 13.40 2.04 -13.56
N TYR A 141 13.47 1.15 -12.57
CA TYR A 141 13.35 -0.29 -12.81
C TYR A 141 12.01 -0.68 -13.42
N ALA A 142 10.90 -0.10 -12.91
CA ALA A 142 9.57 -0.32 -13.47
C ALA A 142 9.47 0.16 -14.93
N GLN A 143 9.96 1.38 -15.22
CA GLN A 143 9.93 1.93 -16.57
C GLN A 143 10.82 1.17 -17.55
N GLY A 144 12.03 0.79 -17.13
CA GLY A 144 12.97 0.04 -17.96
C GLY A 144 12.39 -1.30 -18.42
N VAL A 145 11.80 -2.06 -17.49
CA VAL A 145 11.16 -3.36 -17.81
C VAL A 145 10.04 -3.18 -18.83
N TYR A 146 9.20 -2.16 -18.66
CA TYR A 146 8.11 -1.89 -19.59
C TYR A 146 8.64 -1.50 -20.97
N ILE A 147 9.54 -0.52 -21.03
CA ILE A 147 10.06 0.02 -22.28
C ILE A 147 10.76 -1.06 -23.10
N CYS A 148 11.49 -1.96 -22.43
CA CYS A 148 12.27 -3.00 -23.09
C CYS A 148 11.48 -4.25 -23.49
N ASN A 149 10.24 -4.41 -23.02
CA ASN A 149 9.40 -5.59 -23.31
C ASN A 149 8.10 -5.25 -24.05
N GLU A 150 7.47 -4.12 -23.72
CA GLU A 150 6.15 -3.72 -24.22
C GLU A 150 6.13 -2.30 -24.83
N GLY A 151 7.14 -1.47 -24.53
CA GLY A 151 7.23 -0.09 -25.02
C GLY A 151 7.66 0.03 -26.48
N SER A 152 7.59 1.25 -27.00
CA SER A 152 8.02 1.55 -28.37
C SER A 152 9.54 1.66 -28.47
N ALA A 153 10.09 1.40 -29.66
CA ALA A 153 11.49 1.67 -29.95
C ALA A 153 11.87 3.15 -29.70
N SER A 154 10.93 4.07 -29.94
CA SER A 154 11.12 5.50 -29.68
C SER A 154 11.32 5.80 -28.19
N ASP A 155 10.58 5.12 -27.31
CA ASP A 155 10.69 5.33 -25.86
C ASP A 155 12.01 4.79 -25.34
N ALA A 156 12.45 3.64 -25.86
CA ALA A 156 13.75 3.05 -25.53
C ALA A 156 14.92 3.93 -25.98
N LEU A 157 14.84 4.52 -27.17
CA LEU A 157 15.83 5.49 -27.65
C LEU A 157 15.83 6.75 -26.79
N THR A 158 14.66 7.24 -26.38
CA THR A 158 14.54 8.41 -25.49
C THR A 158 15.14 8.13 -24.12
N MET A 159 15.00 6.90 -23.62
CA MET A 159 15.53 6.48 -22.34
C MET A 159 17.05 6.28 -22.39
N PHE A 160 17.55 5.40 -23.25
CA PHE A 160 18.95 4.95 -23.22
C PHE A 160 19.88 5.70 -24.19
N ALA A 161 19.35 6.43 -25.16
CA ALA A 161 20.13 7.20 -26.13
C ALA A 161 19.53 8.61 -26.35
N PRO A 162 19.36 9.43 -25.29
CA PRO A 162 18.68 10.73 -25.39
C PRO A 162 19.40 11.74 -26.31
N ASP A 163 20.72 11.61 -26.48
CA ASP A 163 21.55 12.47 -27.33
C ASP A 163 21.68 11.96 -28.78
N LEU A 164 20.96 10.89 -29.14
CA LEU A 164 21.03 10.31 -30.48
C LEU A 164 20.52 11.30 -31.54
N ASN A 165 21.20 11.34 -32.69
CA ASN A 165 20.83 12.21 -33.80
C ASN A 165 19.38 11.96 -34.23
N SER A 166 18.58 13.03 -34.32
CA SER A 166 17.16 12.97 -34.69
C SER A 166 16.89 12.22 -36.01
N THR A 167 17.82 12.24 -36.96
CA THR A 167 17.69 11.47 -38.22
C THR A 167 17.75 9.97 -38.01
N ILE A 168 18.56 9.49 -37.05
CA ILE A 168 18.66 8.08 -36.67
C ILE A 168 17.44 7.69 -35.83
N THR A 169 17.04 8.56 -34.89
CA THR A 169 15.82 8.34 -34.09
C THR A 169 14.57 8.23 -34.97
N ASP A 170 14.44 9.10 -35.98
CA ASP A 170 13.30 9.08 -36.91
C ASP A 170 13.25 7.80 -37.78
N LEU A 171 14.40 7.18 -38.05
CA LEU A 171 14.47 5.91 -38.77
C LEU A 171 13.84 4.76 -37.96
N PHE A 172 13.99 4.82 -36.63
CA PHE A 172 13.62 3.73 -35.73
C PHE A 172 12.29 3.92 -35.00
N LYS A 173 11.70 5.12 -35.07
CA LYS A 173 10.39 5.43 -34.43
C LYS A 173 9.27 4.44 -34.77
N ASN A 174 9.27 3.89 -35.97
CA ASN A 174 8.20 3.03 -36.47
C ASN A 174 8.61 1.55 -36.62
N VAL A 175 9.70 1.12 -35.98
CA VAL A 175 10.11 -0.29 -36.05
C VAL A 175 9.09 -1.16 -35.31
N THR A 176 8.51 -2.10 -36.06
CA THR A 176 7.61 -3.12 -35.52
C THR A 176 8.42 -4.18 -34.78
N GLY A 177 8.07 -4.48 -33.53
CA GLY A 177 8.77 -5.47 -32.69
C GLY A 177 9.61 -4.90 -31.55
N GLY A 178 9.61 -3.57 -31.39
CA GLY A 178 10.17 -2.90 -30.21
C GLY A 178 11.70 -2.99 -30.15
N VAL A 179 12.23 -3.05 -28.92
CA VAL A 179 13.68 -3.03 -28.70
C VAL A 179 14.38 -4.30 -29.18
N ASN A 180 13.72 -5.46 -29.11
CA ASN A 180 14.29 -6.72 -29.59
C ASN A 180 14.68 -6.65 -31.06
N THR A 181 13.77 -6.14 -31.90
CA THR A 181 14.05 -5.95 -33.33
C THR A 181 15.15 -4.92 -33.58
N LEU A 182 15.24 -3.86 -32.75
CA LEU A 182 16.36 -2.92 -32.83
C LEU A 182 17.71 -3.60 -32.58
N CYS A 183 17.78 -4.42 -31.53
CA CYS A 183 19.01 -5.06 -31.10
C CYS A 183 19.42 -6.23 -32.00
N ASP A 184 18.46 -7.02 -32.46
CA ASP A 184 18.73 -8.21 -33.28
C ASP A 184 19.08 -7.83 -34.73
N ASP A 185 18.36 -6.87 -35.32
CA ASP A 185 18.45 -6.59 -36.75
C ASP A 185 19.34 -5.38 -37.09
N TYR A 186 19.46 -4.39 -36.19
CA TYR A 186 20.09 -3.09 -36.52
C TYR A 186 21.37 -2.76 -35.75
N LEU A 187 21.69 -3.49 -34.67
CA LEU A 187 22.87 -3.23 -33.84
C LEU A 187 24.20 -3.34 -34.62
N ASN A 188 24.27 -4.22 -35.61
CA ASN A 188 25.48 -4.39 -36.43
C ASN A 188 25.74 -3.18 -37.35
N ASP A 189 24.68 -2.50 -37.77
CA ASP A 189 24.74 -1.36 -38.68
C ASP A 189 24.84 -0.02 -37.92
N TYR A 190 24.35 0.04 -36.67
CA TYR A 190 24.32 1.22 -35.83
C TYR A 190 24.84 0.90 -34.42
N LYS A 191 26.12 1.15 -34.19
CA LYS A 191 26.77 0.88 -32.89
C LYS A 191 26.26 1.75 -31.77
N GLU A 192 25.65 2.88 -32.10
CA GLU A 192 24.99 3.80 -31.18
C GLU A 192 23.75 3.18 -30.51
N LEU A 193 23.27 2.02 -30.99
CA LEU A 193 22.21 1.23 -30.34
C LEU A 193 22.73 0.34 -29.20
N ALA A 194 24.05 0.21 -29.01
CA ALA A 194 24.62 -0.65 -27.97
C ALA A 194 24.11 -0.31 -26.57
N ASP A 195 24.04 0.98 -26.24
CA ASP A 195 23.55 1.46 -24.94
C ASP A 195 22.06 1.12 -24.72
N VAL A 196 21.25 1.11 -25.78
CA VAL A 196 19.84 0.70 -25.72
C VAL A 196 19.72 -0.78 -25.41
N CYS A 197 20.54 -1.61 -26.06
CA CYS A 197 20.51 -3.06 -25.88
C CYS A 197 21.05 -3.47 -24.50
N ASP A 198 22.20 -2.92 -24.09
CA ASP A 198 22.82 -3.18 -22.79
C ASP A 198 21.91 -2.68 -21.64
N GLY A 199 21.30 -1.51 -21.81
CA GLY A 199 20.33 -0.96 -20.88
C GLY A 199 19.10 -1.84 -20.74
N CYS A 200 18.59 -2.39 -21.85
CA CYS A 200 17.44 -3.28 -21.83
C CYS A 200 17.73 -4.68 -21.29
N ASP A 201 18.92 -5.22 -21.52
CA ASP A 201 19.32 -6.48 -20.91
C ASP A 201 19.44 -6.35 -19.39
N LYS A 202 20.01 -5.24 -18.89
CA LYS A 202 19.98 -4.91 -17.45
C LYS A 202 18.56 -4.75 -16.93
N ALA A 203 17.71 -4.02 -17.64
CA ALA A 203 16.32 -3.79 -17.22
C ALA A 203 15.52 -5.10 -17.12
N ARG A 204 15.80 -6.11 -17.95
CA ARG A 204 15.10 -7.40 -17.93
C ARG A 204 15.37 -8.25 -16.69
N GLU A 205 16.47 -8.00 -15.96
CA GLU A 205 16.72 -8.65 -14.67
C GLU A 205 15.66 -8.29 -13.62
N PHE A 206 14.89 -7.22 -13.87
CA PHE A 206 13.97 -6.60 -12.93
C PHE A 206 12.49 -6.86 -13.24
N ASN A 207 12.12 -7.96 -13.90
CA ASN A 207 10.76 -8.16 -14.46
C ASN A 207 9.56 -8.10 -13.49
N TYR A 208 9.80 -8.00 -12.18
CA TYR A 208 8.81 -8.07 -11.10
C TYR A 208 8.10 -6.72 -10.81
N PHE A 209 8.35 -5.64 -11.56
CA PHE A 209 7.88 -4.28 -11.23
C PHE A 209 6.59 -3.82 -11.94
N SER A 210 5.77 -4.74 -12.46
CA SER A 210 4.59 -4.43 -13.30
C SER A 210 3.52 -3.54 -12.65
N SER A 211 3.48 -3.49 -11.33
CA SER A 211 2.44 -2.80 -10.57
C SER A 211 2.80 -1.35 -10.20
N VAL A 212 4.09 -1.05 -9.99
CA VAL A 212 4.59 0.34 -9.89
C VAL A 212 4.45 1.03 -11.23
N LEU A 213 4.65 0.27 -12.31
CA LEU A 213 4.39 0.73 -13.66
C LEU A 213 2.90 1.13 -13.85
N GLU A 214 1.95 0.31 -13.40
CA GLU A 214 0.52 0.65 -13.51
C GLU A 214 0.18 1.93 -12.74
N TRP A 215 0.65 2.07 -11.50
CA TRP A 215 0.45 3.29 -10.72
C TRP A 215 1.10 4.51 -11.39
N SER A 216 2.38 4.43 -11.76
CA SER A 216 3.09 5.55 -12.37
C SER A 216 2.43 5.97 -13.68
N ARG A 217 1.98 5.05 -14.54
CA ARG A 217 1.29 5.42 -15.77
C ARG A 217 -0.04 6.14 -15.55
N ASN A 218 -0.74 5.87 -14.45
CA ASN A 218 -2.04 6.49 -14.16
C ASN A 218 -1.89 7.84 -13.44
N GLU A 219 -0.94 7.94 -12.49
CA GLU A 219 -0.81 9.09 -11.60
C GLU A 219 0.35 10.02 -11.96
N CYS A 220 1.39 9.50 -12.63
CA CYS A 220 2.61 10.25 -12.95
C CYS A 220 3.33 9.68 -14.20
N GLU A 221 2.70 9.85 -15.36
CA GLU A 221 3.22 9.33 -16.62
C GLU A 221 4.64 9.90 -16.88
N PRO A 222 5.61 9.03 -17.26
CA PRO A 222 6.97 9.48 -17.49
C PRO A 222 7.05 10.45 -18.67
N ASP A 223 7.74 11.57 -18.49
CA ASP A 223 8.11 12.46 -19.58
C ASP A 223 9.49 12.09 -20.16
N ALA A 224 9.84 12.67 -21.31
CA ALA A 224 11.11 12.38 -21.98
C ALA A 224 12.34 12.67 -21.10
N LYS A 225 12.25 13.65 -20.18
CA LYS A 225 13.35 14.03 -19.29
C LYS A 225 13.55 13.00 -18.16
N THR A 226 12.45 12.47 -17.63
CA THR A 226 12.44 11.44 -16.60
C THR A 226 12.93 10.10 -17.16
N LEU A 227 12.53 9.77 -18.40
CA LEU A 227 13.05 8.59 -19.09
C LEU A 227 14.56 8.67 -19.33
N ALA A 228 15.03 9.81 -19.84
CA ALA A 228 16.47 10.03 -20.04
C ALA A 228 17.26 9.92 -18.72
N TRP A 229 16.70 10.43 -17.61
CA TRP A 229 17.29 10.26 -16.28
C TRP A 229 17.43 8.79 -15.91
N CYS A 230 16.38 8.00 -16.12
CA CYS A 230 16.38 6.58 -15.83
C CYS A 230 17.35 5.78 -16.70
N GLY A 231 17.53 6.12 -17.98
CA GLY A 231 18.52 5.45 -18.82
C GLY A 231 19.95 5.72 -18.35
N ASN A 232 20.27 6.96 -17.97
CA ASN A 232 21.57 7.28 -17.38
C ASN A 232 21.81 6.50 -16.07
N TRP A 233 20.76 6.31 -15.26
CA TRP A 233 20.84 5.48 -14.06
C TRP A 233 21.19 4.02 -14.38
N PHE A 234 20.62 3.43 -15.41
CA PHE A 234 20.93 2.05 -15.84
C PHE A 234 22.33 1.88 -16.43
N LEU A 235 22.78 2.87 -17.21
CA LEU A 235 24.06 2.82 -17.92
C LEU A 235 25.23 3.10 -16.97
N ASP A 236 25.17 4.20 -16.23
CA ASP A 236 26.29 4.72 -15.44
C ASP A 236 26.17 4.42 -13.93
N GLY A 237 25.02 3.89 -13.49
CA GLY A 237 24.76 3.62 -12.06
C GLY A 237 24.56 4.89 -11.22
N ASN A 238 24.54 6.07 -11.85
CA ASN A 238 24.31 7.36 -11.21
C ASN A 238 23.83 8.40 -12.23
N ALA A 239 22.68 9.01 -11.99
CA ALA A 239 22.10 10.05 -12.85
C ALA A 239 22.25 11.48 -12.28
N ALA A 240 23.06 11.66 -11.22
CA ALA A 240 23.24 12.96 -10.55
C ALA A 240 23.96 14.03 -11.38
N ASN A 241 24.60 13.67 -12.50
CA ASN A 241 25.46 14.58 -13.28
C ASN A 241 24.85 15.08 -14.59
N THR A 242 23.62 14.69 -14.96
CA THR A 242 23.03 15.12 -16.23
C THR A 242 22.26 16.43 -16.11
N THR A 243 22.79 17.47 -16.75
CA THR A 243 22.11 18.75 -16.93
C THR A 243 20.93 18.61 -17.89
N GLY A 244 19.71 18.94 -17.44
CA GLY A 244 18.51 18.97 -18.30
C GLY A 244 17.53 17.80 -18.11
N THR A 245 17.89 16.81 -17.29
CA THR A 245 17.01 15.71 -16.87
C THR A 245 16.24 16.07 -15.59
N THR A 246 15.04 15.53 -15.42
CA THR A 246 14.24 15.64 -14.20
C THR A 246 14.25 14.28 -13.52
N ASP A 247 14.57 14.22 -12.24
CA ASP A 247 14.50 12.96 -11.50
C ASP A 247 13.04 12.51 -11.27
N PRO A 248 12.77 11.18 -11.23
CA PRO A 248 11.43 10.65 -11.09
C PRO A 248 10.66 11.16 -9.86
N TYR A 249 11.32 11.23 -8.71
CA TYR A 249 10.68 11.68 -7.49
C TYR A 249 10.24 13.13 -7.60
N THR A 250 11.05 14.05 -8.13
CA THR A 250 10.65 15.46 -8.29
C THR A 250 9.49 15.61 -9.26
N HIS A 251 9.47 14.81 -10.33
CA HIS A 251 8.33 14.76 -11.26
C HIS A 251 7.06 14.23 -10.59
N CYS A 252 7.19 13.17 -9.79
CA CYS A 252 6.05 12.48 -9.17
C CYS A 252 5.76 12.87 -7.72
N ARG A 253 6.46 13.87 -7.16
CA ARG A 253 6.47 14.16 -5.72
C ARG A 253 5.06 14.35 -5.18
N GLY A 254 4.27 15.20 -5.83
CA GLY A 254 2.89 15.48 -5.42
C GLY A 254 2.03 14.21 -5.42
N ALA A 255 2.06 13.44 -6.50
CA ALA A 255 1.30 12.20 -6.62
C ALA A 255 1.73 11.13 -5.60
N PHE A 256 3.04 11.03 -5.33
CA PHE A 256 3.57 10.10 -4.33
C PHE A 256 3.21 10.52 -2.90
N LEU A 257 3.36 11.79 -2.55
CA LEU A 257 2.99 12.30 -1.23
C LEU A 257 1.48 12.14 -0.97
N ASP A 258 0.64 12.50 -1.93
CA ASP A 258 -0.82 12.34 -1.83
C ASP A 258 -1.22 10.87 -1.70
N LEU A 259 -0.56 9.97 -2.45
CA LEU A 259 -0.74 8.52 -2.30
C LEU A 259 -0.45 8.08 -0.85
N VAL A 260 0.78 8.30 -0.37
CA VAL A 260 1.18 7.79 0.95
C VAL A 260 0.38 8.46 2.07
N SER A 261 0.07 9.74 1.94
CA SER A 261 -0.80 10.51 2.84
C SER A 261 -2.21 9.89 2.92
N ASN A 262 -2.90 9.73 1.79
CA ASN A 262 -4.27 9.21 1.76
C ASN A 262 -4.37 7.77 2.29
N TYR A 263 -3.44 6.89 1.92
CA TYR A 263 -3.45 5.51 2.40
C TYR A 263 -3.11 5.41 3.89
N SER A 264 -2.19 6.25 4.39
CA SER A 264 -1.91 6.34 5.83
C SER A 264 -3.14 6.82 6.59
N LEU A 265 -3.87 7.80 6.05
CA LEU A 265 -5.12 8.28 6.64
C LEU A 265 -6.21 7.20 6.66
N TYR A 266 -6.41 6.46 5.57
CA TYR A 266 -7.38 5.35 5.54
C TYR A 266 -7.03 4.26 6.55
N LEU A 267 -5.75 3.91 6.68
CA LEU A 267 -5.29 2.95 7.69
C LEU A 267 -5.50 3.47 9.11
N ALA A 268 -5.27 4.77 9.35
CA ALA A 268 -5.52 5.43 10.63
C ALA A 268 -7.02 5.42 10.99
N ILE A 269 -7.90 5.81 10.06
CA ILE A 269 -9.35 5.81 10.24
C ILE A 269 -9.85 4.39 10.52
N GLY A 270 -9.41 3.41 9.73
CA GLY A 270 -9.77 2.00 9.93
C GLY A 270 -9.37 1.50 11.31
N SER A 271 -8.17 1.87 11.75
CA SER A 271 -7.65 1.52 13.08
C SER A 271 -8.44 2.17 14.21
N VAL A 272 -8.82 3.44 14.09
CA VAL A 272 -9.65 4.14 15.08
C VAL A 272 -11.03 3.48 15.22
N ILE A 273 -11.66 3.11 14.10
CA ILE A 273 -12.96 2.41 14.12
C ILE A 273 -12.82 1.07 14.86
N VAL A 274 -11.75 0.31 14.60
CA VAL A 274 -11.49 -0.96 15.28
C VAL A 274 -11.27 -0.75 16.79
N VAL A 275 -10.51 0.29 17.18
CA VAL A 275 -10.26 0.61 18.60
C VAL A 275 -11.54 1.01 19.33
N ILE A 276 -12.33 1.93 18.77
CA ILE A 276 -13.61 2.36 19.36
C ILE A 276 -14.57 1.18 19.48
N GLY A 277 -14.70 0.36 18.43
CA GLY A 277 -15.51 -0.85 18.44
C GLY A 277 -15.07 -1.82 19.53
N SER A 278 -13.76 -2.02 19.68
CA SER A 278 -13.19 -2.92 20.68
C SER A 278 -13.48 -2.45 22.11
N VAL A 279 -13.33 -1.14 22.39
CA VAL A 279 -13.69 -0.54 23.68
C VAL A 279 -15.18 -0.74 23.97
N ALA A 280 -16.04 -0.50 22.99
CA ALA A 280 -17.48 -0.66 23.14
C ALA A 280 -17.88 -2.12 23.45
N VAL A 281 -17.26 -3.10 22.77
CA VAL A 281 -17.44 -4.54 23.07
C VAL A 281 -17.02 -4.84 24.51
N ILE A 282 -15.86 -4.32 24.95
CA ILE A 282 -15.33 -4.59 26.29
C ILE A 282 -16.28 -4.05 27.36
N ILE A 283 -16.74 -2.81 27.21
CA ILE A 283 -17.68 -2.17 28.14
C ILE A 283 -19.00 -2.93 28.19
N MET A 284 -19.57 -3.27 27.03
CA MET A 284 -20.87 -3.96 26.96
C MET A 284 -20.78 -5.38 27.51
N SER A 285 -19.70 -6.11 27.24
CA SER A 285 -19.49 -7.45 27.79
C SER A 285 -19.32 -7.43 29.30
N CYS A 286 -18.60 -6.43 29.83
CA CYS A 286 -18.50 -6.21 31.28
C CYS A 286 -19.86 -5.87 31.90
N TYR A 287 -20.64 -5.00 31.26
CA TYR A 287 -21.97 -4.60 31.73
C TYR A 287 -22.94 -5.79 31.74
N LEU A 288 -23.00 -6.56 30.66
CA LEU A 288 -23.83 -7.77 30.56
C LEU A 288 -23.46 -8.80 31.62
N ARG A 289 -22.16 -9.04 31.85
CA ARG A 289 -21.70 -9.98 32.88
C ARG A 289 -22.09 -9.53 34.29
N ARG A 290 -21.96 -8.24 34.61
CA ARG A 290 -22.40 -7.72 35.92
C ARG A 290 -23.91 -7.90 36.09
N ARG A 291 -24.70 -7.59 35.06
CA ARG A 291 -26.17 -7.70 35.14
C ARG A 291 -26.66 -9.15 35.26
N ASP A 292 -25.99 -10.10 34.60
CA ASP A 292 -26.25 -11.53 34.77
C ASP A 292 -25.91 -12.04 36.18
N MET A 293 -24.83 -11.53 36.82
CA MET A 293 -24.52 -11.86 38.22
C MET A 293 -25.56 -11.30 39.20
N TYR A 294 -25.97 -10.03 39.02
CA TYR A 294 -27.02 -9.42 39.86
C TYR A 294 -28.37 -10.14 39.74
N MET A 295 -28.69 -10.77 38.61
CA MET A 295 -29.92 -11.56 38.48
C MET A 295 -29.81 -12.93 39.16
N TYR A 296 -28.62 -13.53 39.23
CA TYR A 296 -28.43 -14.84 39.87
C TYR A 296 -28.50 -14.74 41.41
N ASP A 297 -27.91 -13.68 41.99
CA ASP A 297 -27.97 -13.42 43.44
C ASP A 297 -29.41 -13.14 43.93
N VAL A 298 -30.27 -12.56 43.08
CA VAL A 298 -31.68 -12.31 43.42
C VAL A 298 -32.53 -13.60 43.37
N TYR A 299 -32.12 -14.60 42.58
CA TYR A 299 -32.83 -15.89 42.48
C TYR A 299 -32.37 -16.93 43.51
N GLU A 300 -31.16 -16.82 44.06
CA GLU A 300 -30.75 -17.64 45.23
C GLU A 300 -31.26 -17.08 46.57
N ALA A 301 -31.80 -15.85 46.57
CA ALA A 301 -32.38 -15.22 47.76
C ALA A 301 -33.89 -15.53 47.98
N TYR A 302 -34.48 -16.43 47.18
CA TYR A 302 -35.89 -16.88 47.31
C TYR A 302 -36.02 -18.40 47.31
#